data_AF-L0J979-F1
#
_entry.id   AF-L0J979-F1
#
_cell.length_a   1.000
_cell.length_b   1.000
_cell.length_c   1.000
_cell.angle_alpha   90.00
_cell.angle_beta   90.00
_cell.angle_gamma   90.00
#
_symmetry.space_group_name_H-M   'P 1'
#
loop_
_entity.id
_entity.type
_entity.pdbx_description
1 polymer ?
#
loop_
_entity_poly.entity_id
_entity_poly.type
_entity_poly.pdbx_seq_one_letter_code
_entity_poly.pdbx_strand_id
1 'polypeptide(L)' 'MDMSALKKASSDVAKARRQLDLAMTAAKDAAIAAHRDGVTEVDLAQILGVNRMTIRKWLGKL' A
#
# COMPACT_ATOMS: atom_id res chain seq x y z
N MET A 1 19.75 -2.90 27.57
CA MET A 1 19.36 -2.32 26.27
C MET A 1 19.57 -0.82 26.33
N ASP A 2 20.22 -0.24 25.32
CA ASP A 2 20.38 1.21 25.23
C ASP A 2 19.04 1.87 24.82
N MET A 3 18.54 2.78 25.66
CA MET A 3 17.32 3.54 25.41
C MET A 3 17.42 4.44 24.17
N SER A 4 18.63 4.82 23.76
CA SER A 4 18.85 5.58 22.53
C SER A 4 18.54 4.74 21.28
N ALA A 5 18.98 3.47 21.28
CA ALA A 5 18.74 2.52 20.19
C ALA A 5 17.26 2.21 20.03
N LEU A 6 16.52 2.05 21.15
CA LEU A 6 15.08 1.82 21.12
C LEU A 6 14.30 3.01 20.54
N LYS A 7 14.67 4.25 20.92
CA LYS A 7 14.05 5.47 20.39
C LYS A 7 14.31 5.65 18.89
N LYS A 8 15.50 5.29 18.42
CA LYS A 8 15.82 5.32 16.99
C LYS A 8 14.97 4.30 16.23
N ALA A 9 14.92 3.05 16.70
CA ALA A 9 14.13 2.00 16.08
C ALA A 9 12.63 2.36 16.00
N SER A 10 12.06 2.98 17.05
CA SER A 10 10.66 3.42 17.02
C SER A 10 10.41 4.55 16.01
N SER A 11 11.35 5.50 15.90
CA SER A 11 11.30 6.56 14.88
C SER A 11 11.38 6.01 13.47
N ASP A 12 12.27 5.04 13.23
CA ASP A 12 12.44 4.38 11.93
C ASP A 12 11.16 3.63 11.52
N VAL A 13 10.53 2.90 12.44
CA VAL A 13 9.24 2.23 12.20
C VAL A 13 8.14 3.24 11.88
N ALA A 14 8.06 4.36 12.61
CA ALA A 14 7.07 5.39 12.35
C ALA A 14 7.24 6.01 10.95
N LYS A 15 8.50 6.26 10.55
CA LYS A 15 8.82 6.76 9.21
C LYS A 15 8.46 5.76 8.12
N ALA A 16 8.81 4.49 8.30
CA ALA A 16 8.51 3.43 7.34
C ALA A 16 6.98 3.26 7.16
N ARG A 17 6.21 3.32 8.26
CA ARG A 17 4.74 3.28 8.19
C ARG A 17 4.17 4.44 7.40
N ARG A 18 4.64 5.67 7.64
CA ARG A 18 4.20 6.84 6.88
C ARG A 18 4.53 6.71 5.39
N GLN A 19 5.70 6.18 5.05
CA GLN A 19 6.09 5.94 3.66
C GLN A 19 5.22 4.87 3.00
N LEU A 20 4.91 3.79 3.72
CA LEU A 20 4.00 2.75 3.26
C LEU A 20 2.60 3.32 3.01
N ASP A 21 2.05 4.11 3.92
CA ASP A 21 0.73 4.72 3.76
C ASP A 21 0.66 5.59 2.50
N LEU A 22 1.66 6.44 2.28
CA LEU A 22 1.75 7.28 1.08
C LEU A 22 1.84 6.44 -0.20
N ALA A 23 2.67 5.39 -0.20
CA ALA A 23 2.80 4.48 -1.34
C ALA A 23 1.47 3.74 -1.62
N MET A 24 0.77 3.29 -0.58
CA MET A 24 -0.52 2.61 -0.69
C MET A 24 -1.62 3.53 -1.22
N THR A 25 -1.62 4.80 -0.83
CA THR A 25 -2.54 5.80 -1.40
C THR A 25 -2.29 6.00 -2.89
N ALA A 26 -1.02 6.21 -3.29
CA ALA A 26 -0.68 6.36 -4.70
C ALA A 26 -1.02 5.09 -5.53
N ALA A 27 -0.75 3.90 -4.98
CA ALA A 27 -1.09 2.62 -5.59
C ALA A 27 -2.60 2.46 -5.77
N LYS A 28 -3.40 2.91 -4.80
CA LYS A 28 -4.86 2.92 -4.90
C LYS A 28 -5.34 3.77 -6.08
N ASP A 29 -4.85 4.99 -6.20
CA ASP A 29 -5.27 5.90 -7.27
C ASP A 29 -4.90 5.36 -8.65
N ALA A 30 -3.69 4.80 -8.77
CA ALA A 30 -3.24 4.11 -9.99
C ALA A 30 -4.08 2.88 -10.31
N ALA A 31 -4.43 2.06 -9.31
CA ALA A 31 -5.27 0.88 -9.50
C ALA A 31 -6.67 1.23 -9.98
N ILE A 32 -7.27 2.31 -9.45
CA ILE A 32 -8.59 2.79 -9.89
C ILE A 32 -8.53 3.25 -11.35
N ALA A 33 -7.51 4.03 -11.73
CA ALA A 33 -7.34 4.48 -13.10
C ALA A 33 -7.15 3.31 -14.06
N ALA A 34 -6.19 2.42 -13.77
CA ALA A 34 -5.91 1.24 -14.60
C ALA A 34 -7.12 0.29 -14.72
N HIS A 35 -7.94 0.15 -13.68
CA HIS A 35 -9.17 -0.65 -13.77
C HIS A 35 -10.18 -0.04 -14.74
N ARG A 36 -10.28 1.30 -14.80
CA ARG A 36 -11.15 2.00 -15.78
C ARG A 36 -10.69 1.76 -17.21
N ASP A 37 -9.38 1.55 -17.40
CA ASP A 37 -8.77 1.21 -18.70
C ASP A 37 -8.84 -0.30 -19.01
N GLY A 38 -9.52 -1.09 -18.17
CA GLY A 38 -9.78 -2.51 -18.42
C GLY A 38 -8.77 -3.47 -17.80
N VAL A 39 -7.80 -3.01 -17.03
CA VAL A 39 -6.85 -3.90 -16.34
C VAL A 39 -7.58 -4.74 -15.29
N THR A 40 -7.29 -6.04 -15.26
CA THR A 40 -7.98 -6.99 -14.38
C THR A 40 -7.52 -6.84 -12.93
N GLU A 41 -8.39 -7.18 -11.97
CA GLU A 41 -8.04 -7.16 -10.54
C GLU A 41 -6.86 -8.08 -10.19
N VAL A 42 -6.67 -9.17 -10.95
CA VAL A 42 -5.58 -10.12 -10.75
C VAL A 42 -4.26 -9.48 -11.17
N ASP A 43 -4.23 -8.83 -12.34
CA ASP A 43 -3.05 -8.16 -12.83
C ASP A 43 -2.67 -6.98 -11.94
N LEU A 44 -3.65 -6.19 -11.47
CA LEU A 44 -3.41 -5.10 -10.52
C LEU A 44 -2.76 -5.60 -9.22
N ALA A 45 -3.26 -6.70 -8.68
CA ALA A 45 -2.71 -7.31 -7.47
C ALA A 45 -1.27 -7.79 -7.69
N GLN A 46 -0.99 -8.42 -8.82
CA GLN A 46 0.33 -8.92 -9.18
C GLN A 46 1.33 -7.78 -9.42
N ILE A 47 0.95 -6.75 -10.18
CA ILE A 47 1.80 -5.60 -10.51
C ILE A 47 2.14 -4.78 -9.25
N LEU A 48 1.14 -4.51 -8.41
CA LEU A 48 1.31 -3.69 -7.21
C LEU A 48 1.83 -4.47 -6.01
N GLY A 49 1.91 -5.79 -6.08
CA GLY A 49 2.37 -6.64 -4.97
C GLY A 49 1.43 -6.62 -3.76
N VAL A 50 0.12 -6.45 -3.99
CA VAL A 50 -0.89 -6.42 -2.92
C VAL A 50 -1.90 -7.55 -3.07
N ASN A 51 -2.59 -7.90 -1.98
CA ASN A 51 -3.65 -8.89 -2.04
C ASN A 51 -4.82 -8.40 -2.92
N ARG A 52 -5.41 -9.30 -3.72
CA ARG A 52 -6.59 -8.98 -4.56
C ARG A 52 -7.78 -8.42 -3.76
N MET A 53 -7.95 -8.81 -2.51
CA MET A 53 -8.98 -8.27 -1.62
C MET A 53 -8.78 -6.77 -1.36
N THR A 54 -7.53 -6.32 -1.26
CA THR A 54 -7.18 -4.90 -1.14
C THR A 54 -7.61 -4.14 -2.39
N ILE A 55 -7.33 -4.69 -3.59
CA ILE A 55 -7.79 -4.11 -4.87
C ILE A 55 -9.32 -3.99 -4.89
N ARG A 56 -10.05 -5.06 -4.54
CA ARG A 56 -11.52 -5.03 -4.52
C ARG A 56 -12.08 -3.99 -3.56
N LYS A 57 -11.47 -3.81 -2.39
CA LYS A 57 -11.83 -2.77 -1.43
C LYS A 57 -11.61 -1.37 -2.01
N TRP A 58 -10.48 -1.14 -2.69
CA TRP A 58 -10.19 0.13 -3.36
C TRP A 58 -11.19 0.47 -4.46
N LEU A 59 -11.66 -0.55 -5.19
CA LEU A 59 -12.67 -0.42 -6.25
C LEU A 59 -14.11 -0.34 -5.71
N GLY A 60 -14.33 -0.37 -4.39
CA GLY A 60 -15.66 -0.28 -3.78
C GLY A 60 -16.53 -1.52 -3.96
N LYS A 61 -15.92 -2.70 -4.22
CA LYS A 61 -16.63 -3.97 -4.45
C LYS A 61 -16.81 -4.82 -3.19
N LEU A 62 -16.49 -4.26 -2.01
CA LEU A 62 -16.51 -4.88 -0.68
C LEU A 62 -16.82 -3.83 0.38
#